data_AF-A0A843WWA7-F1
#
_entry.id   AF-A0A843WWA7-F1
#
_cell.length_a   1.000
_cell.length_b   1.000
_cell.length_c   1.000
_cell.angle_alpha   90.00
_cell.angle_beta   90.00
_cell.angle_gamma   90.00
#
_symmetry.space_group_name_H-M   'P 1'
#
loop_
_entity.id
_entity.type
_entity.pdbx_description
1 polymer ?
#
loop_
_entity_poly.entity_id
_entity_poly.type
_entity_poly.pdbx_seq_one_letter_code
_entity_poly.pdbx_strand_id
1 'polypeptide(L)'
;VRIPVFWLGTSKSSDGDLCSDFLGAGEKQSLLDSLLLAQWENRALKGLPRYDVTSCETKVIDGRKNFVALLNVNSNVNAFTEYENKIQQSGCQKLDYVKSDLEELLFCIAIGDKEGPEIVSSAMVPRDGIFFVVNANPIEYGHVLMVSCNVYSSPNAISKKSLELITRISAEIDNSYFHAFYDHLPSNSGKYF
;
A
#
# COMPACT_ATOMS: atom_id res chain seq x y z
N VAL A 1 -15.33 14.65 1.81
CA VAL A 1 -15.42 13.39 1.04
C VAL A 1 -15.60 12.25 2.04
N ARG A 2 -16.54 11.33 1.80
CA ARG A 2 -16.69 10.12 2.62
C ARG A 2 -16.19 8.93 1.82
N ILE A 3 -15.44 8.06 2.46
CA ILE A 3 -14.78 6.92 1.81
C ILE A 3 -14.81 5.70 2.74
N PRO A 4 -14.52 4.50 2.23
CA PRO A 4 -14.27 3.35 3.09
C PRO A 4 -13.02 3.60 3.96
N VAL A 5 -13.14 3.36 5.26
CA VAL A 5 -12.04 3.48 6.22
C VAL A 5 -11.91 2.19 7.01
N PHE A 6 -10.71 1.63 7.05
CA PHE A 6 -10.29 0.57 7.95
C PHE A 6 -9.62 1.22 9.17
N TRP A 7 -10.18 0.98 10.34
CA TRP A 7 -9.63 1.41 11.61
C TRP A 7 -8.82 0.27 12.22
N LEU A 8 -7.53 0.49 12.41
CA LEU A 8 -6.68 -0.41 13.16
C LEU A 8 -7.06 -0.36 14.64
N GLY A 9 -7.02 -1.53 15.29
CA GLY A 9 -7.16 -1.60 16.74
C GLY A 9 -6.03 -0.88 17.48
N THR A 10 -6.31 -0.43 18.69
CA THR A 10 -5.27 0.01 19.61
C THR A 10 -4.58 -1.21 20.21
N SER A 11 -3.25 -1.28 20.15
CA SER A 11 -2.51 -2.31 20.87
C SER A 11 -2.63 -2.04 22.38
N LYS A 12 -3.01 -3.05 23.16
CA LYS A 12 -2.75 -3.01 24.59
C LYS A 12 -1.24 -3.02 24.79
N SER A 13 -0.74 -2.08 25.58
CA SER A 13 0.56 -2.18 26.22
C SER A 13 0.55 -3.39 27.15
N SER A 14 0.79 -4.57 26.60
CA SER A 14 0.95 -5.80 27.35
C SER A 14 2.42 -5.97 27.70
N ASP A 15 2.84 -5.40 28.83
CA ASP A 15 4.02 -5.91 29.52
C ASP A 15 3.70 -7.34 29.97
N GLY A 16 4.40 -8.32 29.41
CA GLY A 16 4.40 -9.71 29.86
C GLY A 16 3.43 -10.64 29.12
N ASP A 17 3.99 -11.46 28.22
CA ASP A 17 4.09 -12.92 28.34
C ASP A 17 4.18 -13.53 26.93
N LEU A 18 5.40 -13.76 26.46
CA LEU A 18 5.65 -14.46 25.20
C LEU A 18 5.76 -15.96 25.51
N CYS A 19 4.64 -16.66 25.57
CA CYS A 19 4.68 -18.10 25.49
C CYS A 19 3.43 -18.70 24.84
N SER A 20 3.70 -19.59 23.89
CA SER A 20 2.80 -20.54 23.23
C SER A 20 1.78 -19.92 22.28
N ASP A 21 2.03 -20.06 20.98
CA ASP A 21 1.20 -20.91 20.12
C ASP A 21 1.85 -21.01 18.73
N PHE A 22 3.02 -21.65 18.69
CA PHE A 22 3.53 -22.22 17.44
C PHE A 22 2.93 -23.62 17.32
N LEU A 23 2.41 -23.92 16.13
CA LEU A 23 1.86 -25.22 15.67
C LEU A 23 0.33 -25.34 15.80
N GLY A 24 -0.42 -24.96 14.75
CA GLY A 24 -1.70 -25.62 14.48
C GLY A 24 -2.86 -24.85 13.85
N ALA A 25 -2.71 -23.60 13.40
CA ALA A 25 -3.75 -22.94 12.61
C ALA A 25 -3.23 -22.78 11.17
N GLY A 26 -3.95 -23.32 10.18
CA GLY A 26 -3.71 -22.91 8.79
C GLY A 26 -3.70 -21.39 8.71
N GLU A 27 -2.76 -20.80 7.97
CA GLU A 27 -2.53 -19.35 7.89
C GLU A 27 -3.87 -18.63 7.76
N LYS A 28 -4.34 -18.05 8.87
CA LYS A 28 -5.61 -17.35 8.89
C LYS A 28 -5.33 -15.99 8.30
N GLN A 29 -5.58 -15.86 7.00
CA GLN A 29 -5.48 -14.59 6.31
C GLN A 29 -6.18 -13.49 7.10
N SER A 30 -5.47 -12.37 7.33
CA SER A 30 -6.00 -11.29 8.14
C SER A 30 -7.15 -10.58 7.43
N LEU A 31 -8.03 -9.94 8.22
CA LEU A 31 -9.16 -9.18 7.66
C LEU A 31 -8.68 -8.07 6.72
N LEU A 32 -7.56 -7.43 7.06
CA LEU A 32 -6.98 -6.37 6.25
C LEU A 32 -6.40 -6.91 4.95
N ASP A 33 -5.73 -8.06 4.97
CA ASP A 33 -5.19 -8.70 3.77
C ASP A 33 -6.31 -9.14 2.82
N SER A 34 -7.34 -9.82 3.33
CA SER A 34 -8.51 -10.19 2.52
C SER A 34 -9.24 -8.97 1.95
N LEU A 35 -9.37 -7.88 2.73
CA LEU A 35 -9.97 -6.64 2.24
C LEU A 35 -9.11 -6.01 1.13
N LEU A 36 -7.80 -5.91 1.33
CA LEU A 36 -6.85 -5.37 0.35
C LEU A 36 -6.99 -6.11 -0.98
N LEU A 37 -6.87 -7.44 -0.95
CA LEU A 37 -6.91 -8.26 -2.16
C LEU A 37 -8.27 -8.19 -2.85
N ALA A 38 -9.39 -8.36 -2.11
CA ALA A 38 -10.72 -8.28 -2.70
C ALA A 38 -11.01 -6.91 -3.33
N GLN A 39 -10.55 -5.84 -2.69
CA GLN A 39 -10.68 -4.49 -3.23
C GLN A 39 -9.79 -4.31 -4.47
N TRP A 40 -8.56 -4.82 -4.47
CA TRP A 40 -7.66 -4.77 -5.62
C TRP A 40 -8.21 -5.56 -6.81
N GLU A 41 -8.67 -6.80 -6.59
CA GLU A 41 -9.30 -7.65 -7.61
C GLU A 41 -10.53 -6.97 -8.22
N ASN A 42 -11.35 -6.29 -7.42
CA ASN A 42 -12.49 -5.52 -7.92
C ASN A 42 -12.05 -4.44 -8.94
N ARG A 43 -10.89 -3.80 -8.72
CA ARG A 43 -10.35 -2.79 -9.66
C ARG A 43 -9.69 -3.45 -10.86
N ALA A 44 -9.04 -4.60 -10.67
CA ALA A 44 -8.52 -5.42 -11.76
C ALA A 44 -9.63 -5.84 -12.74
N LEU A 45 -10.77 -6.32 -12.22
CA LEU A 45 -11.95 -6.68 -13.02
C LEU A 45 -12.56 -5.50 -13.77
N LYS A 46 -12.39 -4.28 -13.25
CA LYS A 46 -12.82 -3.03 -13.91
C LYS A 46 -11.80 -2.51 -14.93
N GLY A 47 -10.63 -3.14 -15.06
CA GLY A 47 -9.60 -2.76 -16.02
C GLY A 47 -8.77 -1.53 -15.61
N LEU A 48 -8.66 -1.24 -14.31
CA LEU A 48 -7.84 -0.12 -13.82
C LEU A 48 -6.33 -0.40 -13.92
N PRO A 49 -5.81 -1.58 -13.52
CA PRO A 49 -4.50 -2.02 -13.95
C PRO A 49 -4.43 -2.11 -15.47
N ARG A 50 -3.34 -1.60 -16.05
CA ARG A 50 -3.14 -1.54 -17.52
C ARG A 50 -2.86 -2.90 -18.15
N TYR A 51 -2.47 -3.88 -17.34
CA TYR A 51 -2.18 -5.24 -17.75
C TYR A 51 -2.48 -6.20 -16.59
N ASP A 52 -2.67 -7.47 -16.93
CA ASP A 52 -2.77 -8.54 -15.94
C ASP A 52 -1.39 -8.99 -15.50
N VAL A 53 -0.96 -8.54 -14.32
CA VAL A 53 0.34 -8.91 -13.73
C VAL A 53 0.45 -10.40 -13.42
N THR A 54 -0.66 -11.11 -13.23
CA THR A 54 -0.65 -12.55 -12.95
C THR A 54 -0.32 -13.38 -14.18
N SER A 55 -0.43 -12.77 -15.37
CA SER A 55 0.00 -13.37 -16.64
C SER A 55 1.49 -13.18 -16.95
N CYS A 56 2.21 -12.38 -16.16
CA CYS A 56 3.63 -12.14 -16.36
C CYS A 56 4.47 -13.38 -16.02
N GLU A 57 5.47 -13.68 -16.85
CA GLU A 57 6.37 -14.81 -16.61
C GLU A 57 7.32 -14.50 -15.45
N THR A 58 7.41 -15.42 -14.49
CA THR A 58 8.37 -15.36 -13.40
C THR A 58 9.41 -16.47 -13.54
N LYS A 59 10.66 -16.15 -13.22
CA LYS A 59 11.75 -17.13 -13.19
C LYS A 59 12.63 -16.91 -11.97
N VAL A 60 12.87 -17.96 -11.21
CA VAL A 60 13.92 -17.97 -10.19
C VAL A 60 15.27 -18.05 -10.90
N ILE A 61 16.16 -17.11 -10.60
CA ILE A 61 17.50 -17.06 -11.17
C ILE A 61 18.40 -18.00 -10.37
N ASP A 62 19.03 -18.95 -11.05
CA ASP A 62 19.97 -19.87 -10.43
C ASP A 62 21.13 -19.11 -9.78
N GLY A 63 21.39 -19.39 -8.50
CA GLY A 63 22.44 -18.74 -7.75
C GLY A 63 22.32 -18.97 -6.25
N ARG A 64 23.23 -18.37 -5.46
CA ARG A 64 23.20 -18.45 -3.99
C ARG A 64 22.16 -17.53 -3.35
N LYS A 65 21.58 -16.64 -4.15
CA LYS A 65 20.62 -15.63 -3.75
C LYS A 65 19.39 -15.90 -4.59
N ASN A 66 18.27 -16.26 -3.96
CA ASN A 66 17.03 -16.68 -4.60
C ASN A 66 16.33 -15.50 -5.29
N PHE A 67 16.99 -14.88 -6.26
CA PHE A 67 16.42 -13.77 -7.02
C PHE A 67 15.28 -14.29 -7.89
N VAL A 68 14.22 -13.50 -7.97
CA VAL A 68 13.08 -13.75 -8.85
C VAL A 68 13.07 -12.65 -9.90
N ALA A 69 13.11 -13.06 -11.17
CA ALA A 69 12.90 -12.17 -12.30
C ALA A 69 11.44 -12.24 -12.72
N LEU A 70 10.83 -11.08 -12.96
CA LEU A 70 9.51 -10.95 -13.56
C LEU A 70 9.67 -10.30 -14.94
N LEU A 71 9.20 -10.97 -15.98
CA LEU A 71 9.18 -10.42 -17.33
C LEU A 71 7.83 -9.75 -17.59
N ASN A 72 7.84 -8.43 -17.66
CA ASN A 72 6.66 -7.65 -17.98
C ASN A 72 6.79 -6.95 -19.34
N VAL A 73 6.34 -7.65 -20.39
CA VAL A 73 6.40 -7.16 -21.79
C VAL A 73 5.41 -6.01 -22.03
N ASN A 74 4.32 -5.98 -21.27
CA ASN A 74 3.24 -5.01 -21.42
C ASN A 74 3.46 -3.74 -20.59
N SER A 75 4.53 -3.69 -19.79
CA SER A 75 4.94 -2.50 -19.07
C SER A 75 5.42 -1.45 -20.07
N ASN A 76 4.59 -0.45 -20.32
CA ASN A 76 5.04 0.72 -21.05
C ASN A 76 5.99 1.52 -20.14
N VAL A 77 7.30 1.45 -20.39
CA VAL A 77 8.34 2.12 -19.60
C VAL A 77 8.08 3.64 -19.46
N ASN A 78 7.42 4.26 -20.46
CA ASN A 78 7.07 5.68 -20.41
C ASN A 78 5.92 5.99 -19.42
N ALA A 79 5.09 4.99 -19.08
CA ALA A 79 4.00 5.15 -18.13
C ALA A 79 4.48 5.37 -16.69
N PHE A 80 5.59 4.73 -16.31
CA PHE A 80 6.20 4.92 -15.00
C PHE A 80 6.68 6.37 -14.85
N THR A 81 7.37 6.89 -15.85
CA THR A 81 7.85 8.27 -15.90
C THR A 81 6.71 9.29 -15.87
N GLU A 82 5.61 9.05 -16.60
CA GLU A 82 4.43 9.92 -16.55
C GLU A 82 3.73 9.90 -15.18
N TYR A 83 3.67 8.73 -14.54
CA TYR A 83 3.05 8.56 -13.23
C TYR A 83 3.89 9.19 -12.10
N GLU A 84 5.20 8.95 -12.10
CA GLU A 84 6.14 9.60 -11.19
C GLU A 84 6.12 11.13 -11.37
N ASN A 85 6.10 11.61 -12.62
CA ASN A 85 5.93 13.03 -12.90
C ASN A 85 4.59 13.56 -12.42
N LYS A 86 3.48 12.82 -12.55
CA LYS A 86 2.18 13.23 -12.01
C LYS A 86 2.21 13.33 -10.49
N ILE A 87 2.83 12.37 -9.78
CA ILE A 87 3.03 12.42 -8.33
C ILE A 87 3.91 13.61 -7.94
N GLN A 88 5.03 13.82 -8.64
CA GLN A 88 6.01 14.86 -8.32
C GLN A 88 5.50 16.28 -8.66
N GLN A 89 4.77 16.44 -9.77
CA GLN A 89 4.14 17.69 -10.19
C GLN A 89 2.91 18.03 -9.35
N SER A 90 2.20 17.03 -8.82
CA SER A 90 1.09 17.22 -7.88
C SER A 90 1.52 17.68 -6.48
N GLY A 91 2.77 18.15 -6.34
CA GLY A 91 3.32 18.78 -5.15
C GLY A 91 2.26 19.57 -4.39
N CYS A 92 1.92 19.07 -3.20
CA CYS A 92 1.01 19.72 -2.25
C CYS A 92 -0.49 19.80 -2.62
N GLN A 93 -0.98 19.08 -3.64
CA GLN A 93 -2.44 18.94 -3.92
C GLN A 93 -2.94 17.50 -3.65
N LYS A 94 -2.55 16.94 -2.50
CA LYS A 94 -2.91 15.58 -2.03
C LYS A 94 -4.42 15.31 -1.91
N LEU A 95 -5.26 16.35 -1.86
CA LEU A 95 -6.72 16.23 -1.79
C LEU A 95 -7.41 16.19 -3.15
N ASP A 96 -6.76 16.64 -4.22
CA ASP A 96 -7.34 16.62 -5.57
C ASP A 96 -7.18 15.24 -6.24
N TYR A 97 -6.20 14.44 -5.80
CA TYR A 97 -6.10 13.02 -6.17
C TYR A 97 -7.32 12.22 -5.68
N VAL A 98 -7.73 12.43 -4.42
CA VAL A 98 -8.90 11.77 -3.82
C VAL A 98 -10.23 12.28 -4.40
N LYS A 99 -10.26 13.51 -4.90
CA LYS A 99 -11.46 14.09 -5.55
C LYS A 99 -11.60 13.69 -7.02
N SER A 100 -10.51 13.45 -7.73
CA SER A 100 -10.55 13.26 -9.18
C SER A 100 -10.79 11.80 -9.58
N ASP A 101 -10.32 10.80 -8.83
CA ASP A 101 -10.52 9.38 -9.17
C ASP A 101 -10.82 8.49 -7.94
N LEU A 102 -12.03 8.64 -7.37
CA LEU A 102 -12.55 7.71 -6.35
C LEU A 102 -12.56 6.24 -6.81
N GLU A 103 -12.53 6.00 -8.12
CA GLU A 103 -12.42 4.67 -8.75
C GLU A 103 -11.11 3.94 -8.37
N GLU A 104 -9.99 4.67 -8.30
CA GLU A 104 -8.66 4.12 -7.98
C GLU A 104 -8.46 3.88 -6.48
N LEU A 105 -9.18 4.61 -5.64
CA LEU A 105 -9.10 4.49 -4.19
C LEU A 105 -9.71 3.16 -3.74
N LEU A 106 -8.93 2.36 -3.00
CA LEU A 106 -9.43 1.15 -2.35
C LEU A 106 -10.17 1.52 -1.06
N PHE A 107 -9.43 2.07 -0.10
CA PHE A 107 -9.88 2.52 1.21
C PHE A 107 -8.78 3.34 1.89
N CYS A 108 -9.10 3.95 3.02
CA CYS A 108 -8.13 4.59 3.91
C CYS A 108 -7.90 3.73 5.16
N ILE A 109 -6.68 3.70 5.67
CA ILE A 109 -6.36 3.08 6.95
C ILE A 109 -5.97 4.16 7.95
N ALA A 110 -6.48 4.07 9.17
CA ALA A 110 -6.09 4.92 10.28
C ALA A 110 -6.15 4.17 11.61
N ILE A 111 -5.56 4.75 12.65
CA ILE A 111 -5.66 4.22 14.02
C ILE A 111 -7.05 4.56 14.57
N GLY A 112 -7.79 3.55 15.02
CA GLY A 112 -9.07 3.71 15.71
C GLY A 112 -8.91 3.79 17.22
N ASP A 113 -10.03 4.01 17.92
CA ASP A 113 -10.08 4.09 19.38
C ASP A 113 -10.47 2.75 20.04
N LYS A 114 -10.88 1.75 19.24
CA LYS A 114 -11.35 0.45 19.71
C LYS A 114 -10.17 -0.53 19.84
N GLU A 115 -10.35 -1.58 20.63
CA GLU A 115 -9.33 -2.64 20.78
C GLU A 115 -9.17 -3.50 19.51
N GLY A 116 -10.23 -3.65 18.72
CA GLY A 116 -10.23 -4.48 17.51
C GLY A 116 -10.33 -3.67 16.21
N PRO A 117 -9.91 -4.26 15.08
CA PRO A 117 -10.05 -3.64 13.77
C PRO A 117 -11.53 -3.51 13.36
N GLU A 118 -11.86 -2.43 12.64
CA GLU A 118 -13.22 -2.16 12.17
C GLU A 118 -13.20 -1.56 10.76
N ILE A 119 -14.16 -1.97 9.93
CA ILE A 119 -14.36 -1.40 8.59
C ILE A 119 -15.61 -0.54 8.61
N VAL A 120 -15.47 0.74 8.28
CA VAL A 120 -16.58 1.67 8.08
C VAL A 120 -16.65 2.02 6.61
N SER A 121 -17.67 1.53 5.91
CA SER A 121 -17.84 1.69 4.45
C SER A 121 -18.02 3.14 4.00
N SER A 122 -18.39 4.05 4.90
CA SER A 122 -18.50 5.47 4.60
C SER A 122 -18.17 6.33 5.83
N ALA A 123 -16.90 6.71 5.98
CA ALA A 123 -16.40 7.57 7.05
C ALA A 123 -15.78 8.86 6.49
N MET A 124 -15.67 9.88 7.35
CA MET A 124 -14.88 11.05 7.02
C MET A 124 -13.41 10.66 6.91
N VAL A 125 -12.69 11.25 5.94
CA VAL A 125 -11.26 11.02 5.76
C VAL A 125 -10.49 11.36 7.05
N PRO A 126 -9.77 10.40 7.66
CA PRO A 126 -8.93 10.66 8.82
C PRO A 126 -7.77 11.60 8.47
N ARG A 127 -7.41 12.51 9.38
CA ARG A 127 -6.31 13.47 9.16
C ARG A 127 -4.94 12.80 8.99
N ASP A 128 -4.69 11.78 9.81
CA ASP A 128 -3.40 11.10 9.91
C ASP A 128 -3.43 9.70 9.26
N GLY A 129 -4.39 9.44 8.37
CA GLY A 129 -4.54 8.16 7.68
C GLY A 129 -3.60 7.96 6.50
N ILE A 130 -3.64 6.75 5.92
CA ILE A 130 -2.96 6.37 4.68
C ILE A 130 -3.99 5.80 3.72
N PHE A 131 -4.06 6.34 2.52
CA PHE A 131 -4.85 5.78 1.44
C PHE A 131 -4.12 4.61 0.80
N PHE A 132 -4.88 3.58 0.50
CA PHE A 132 -4.48 2.50 -0.39
C PHE A 132 -5.12 2.76 -1.74
N VAL A 133 -4.28 2.98 -2.75
CA VAL A 133 -4.69 3.30 -4.12
C VAL A 133 -4.20 2.19 -5.03
N VAL A 134 -5.04 1.73 -5.97
CA VAL A 134 -4.62 0.73 -6.95
C VAL A 134 -3.45 1.27 -7.78
N ASN A 135 -2.41 0.47 -7.97
CA ASN A 135 -1.36 0.83 -8.91
C ASN A 135 -1.81 0.45 -10.32
N ALA A 136 -1.89 1.42 -11.24
CA ALA A 136 -2.20 1.17 -12.65
C ALA A 136 -1.12 0.32 -13.36
N ASN A 137 0.10 0.28 -12.83
CA ASN A 137 1.22 -0.53 -13.31
C ASN A 137 1.74 -1.44 -12.19
N PRO A 138 0.95 -2.45 -11.77
CA PRO A 138 1.31 -3.31 -10.65
C PRO A 138 2.54 -4.16 -10.97
N ILE A 139 3.47 -4.26 -10.01
CA ILE A 139 4.68 -5.08 -10.15
C ILE A 139 4.34 -6.51 -9.74
N GLU A 140 3.48 -6.67 -8.75
CA GLU A 140 3.00 -7.96 -8.26
C GLU A 140 1.48 -7.90 -8.02
N TYR A 141 0.88 -9.07 -7.83
CA TYR A 141 -0.53 -9.20 -7.46
C TYR A 141 -0.82 -8.45 -6.15
N GLY A 142 -1.87 -7.64 -6.12
CA GLY A 142 -2.20 -6.81 -4.96
C GLY A 142 -1.35 -5.54 -4.80
N HIS A 143 -0.47 -5.20 -5.76
CA HIS A 143 0.36 -4.00 -5.66
C HIS A 143 -0.49 -2.72 -5.60
N VAL A 144 -0.32 -1.99 -4.50
CA VAL A 144 -0.99 -0.73 -4.19
C VAL A 144 0.02 0.36 -3.83
N LEU A 145 -0.42 1.60 -3.92
CA LEU A 145 0.34 2.76 -3.50
C LEU A 145 -0.22 3.28 -2.18
N MET A 146 0.69 3.54 -1.25
CA MET A 146 0.38 4.11 0.06
C MET A 146 0.54 5.63 0.02
N VAL A 147 -0.55 6.37 0.15
CA VAL A 147 -0.54 7.84 0.08
C VAL A 147 -1.01 8.42 1.40
N SER A 148 -0.14 9.19 2.09
CA SER A 148 -0.52 9.83 3.34
C SER A 148 -1.61 10.88 3.14
N CYS A 149 -2.63 10.87 4.01
CA CYS A 149 -3.68 11.89 4.08
C CYS A 149 -3.15 13.26 4.52
N ASN A 150 -1.95 13.31 5.11
CA ASN A 150 -1.40 14.53 5.66
C ASN A 150 -0.91 15.47 4.54
N VAL A 151 -1.68 16.55 4.36
CA VAL A 151 -1.44 17.64 3.40
C VAL A 151 -0.15 18.41 3.72
N TYR A 152 0.30 18.41 4.98
CA TYR A 152 1.49 19.13 5.43
C TYR A 152 2.78 18.30 5.39
N SER A 153 2.72 17.03 4.98
CA SER A 153 3.94 16.22 4.85
C SER A 153 4.71 16.61 3.60
N SER A 154 5.99 16.94 3.78
CA SER A 154 6.95 17.16 2.68
C SER A 154 6.83 16.03 1.65
N PRO A 155 6.75 16.34 0.35
CA PRO A 155 6.59 15.32 -0.69
C PRO A 155 7.74 14.30 -0.71
N ASN A 156 8.92 14.67 -0.18
CA ASN A 156 10.13 13.87 -0.28
C ASN A 156 10.54 13.19 1.04
N ALA A 157 9.68 13.19 2.07
CA ALA A 157 10.00 12.57 3.34
C ALA A 157 8.78 11.91 4.00
N ILE A 158 8.96 10.65 4.40
CA ILE A 158 8.01 9.94 5.25
C ILE A 158 8.04 10.50 6.67
N SER A 159 6.87 10.85 7.23
CA SER A 159 6.79 11.33 8.61
C SER A 159 6.90 10.17 9.60
N LYS A 160 7.37 10.43 10.83
CA LYS A 160 7.42 9.41 11.91
C LYS A 160 6.05 8.74 12.13
N LYS A 161 4.96 9.53 12.11
CA LYS A 161 3.58 9.04 12.25
C LYS A 161 3.18 8.12 11.09
N SER A 162 3.54 8.49 9.86
CA SER A 162 3.25 7.68 8.67
C SER A 162 4.01 6.36 8.70
N LEU A 163 5.30 6.40 9.08
CA LEU A 163 6.10 5.19 9.24
C LEU A 163 5.55 4.28 10.32
N GLU A 164 5.16 4.82 11.48
CA GLU A 164 4.52 4.06 12.56
C GLU A 164 3.23 3.38 12.08
N LEU A 165 2.38 4.12 11.35
CA LEU A 165 1.14 3.58 10.80
C LEU A 165 1.43 2.48 9.77
N ILE A 166 2.41 2.64 8.89
CA ILE A 166 2.81 1.60 7.92
C ILE A 166 3.29 0.34 8.63
N THR A 167 4.09 0.47 9.69
CA THR A 167 4.54 -0.70 10.47
C THR A 167 3.36 -1.44 11.09
N ARG A 168 2.37 -0.72 11.64
CA ARG A 168 1.15 -1.34 12.20
C ARG A 168 0.29 -1.98 11.11
N ILE A 169 0.19 -1.36 9.94
CA ILE A 169 -0.50 -1.93 8.76
C ILE A 169 0.16 -3.26 8.38
N SER A 170 1.49 -3.30 8.25
CA SER A 170 2.20 -4.54 7.92
C SER A 170 1.98 -5.63 8.97
N ALA A 171 1.97 -5.27 10.26
CA ALA A 171 1.68 -6.21 11.34
C ALA A 171 0.22 -6.72 11.33
N GLU A 172 -0.75 -5.87 10.97
CA GLU A 172 -2.16 -6.27 10.83
C GLU A 172 -2.40 -7.14 9.58
N ILE A 173 -1.66 -6.89 8.49
CA ILE A 173 -1.73 -7.73 7.29
C ILE A 173 -1.23 -9.14 7.57
N ASP A 174 -0.16 -9.27 8.37
CA ASP A 174 0.41 -10.54 8.82
C ASP A 174 0.59 -11.57 7.69
N ASN A 175 1.12 -11.09 6.55
CA ASN A 175 1.36 -11.90 5.36
C ASN A 175 2.84 -11.81 4.98
N SER A 176 3.51 -12.96 4.91
CA SER A 176 4.95 -13.03 4.61
C SER A 176 5.34 -12.51 3.23
N TYR A 177 4.38 -12.42 2.31
CA TYR A 177 4.57 -11.90 0.95
C TYR A 177 4.24 -10.42 0.84
N PHE A 178 3.69 -9.80 1.89
CA PHE A 178 3.43 -8.37 1.88
C PHE A 178 4.70 -7.57 2.19
N HIS A 179 5.08 -6.72 1.25
CA HIS A 179 6.24 -5.85 1.39
C HIS A 179 5.86 -4.40 1.16
N ALA A 180 6.36 -3.52 2.03
CA ALA A 180 6.25 -2.08 1.87
C ALA A 180 7.65 -1.50 1.65
N PHE A 181 7.81 -0.70 0.61
CA PHE A 181 9.05 0.00 0.29
C PHE A 181 8.76 1.48 0.05
N TYR A 182 9.81 2.30 0.15
CA TYR A 182 9.75 3.74 -0.06
C TYR A 182 10.93 4.17 -0.92
N ASP A 183 10.64 4.63 -2.13
CA ASP A 183 11.65 5.15 -3.03
C ASP A 183 11.82 6.66 -2.82
N HIS A 184 12.99 7.05 -2.35
CA HIS A 184 13.39 8.45 -2.26
C HIS A 184 14.18 8.82 -3.51
N LEU A 185 13.58 9.63 -4.38
CA LEU A 185 14.31 10.29 -5.46
C LEU A 185 14.90 11.60 -4.93
N PRO A 186 16.23 11.69 -4.74
CA PRO A 186 16.85 12.97 -4.44
C PRO A 186 16.58 13.90 -5.62
N SER A 187 15.95 15.04 -5.36
CA SER A 187 15.73 16.09 -6.36
C SER A 187 17.06 16.43 -7.03
N ASN A 188 17.19 16.12 -8.32
CA ASN A 188 18.30 16.43 -9.24
C ASN A 188 19.38 17.33 -8.62
N SER A 189 20.32 16.75 -7.88
CA SER A 189 21.64 17.36 -7.77
C SER A 189 22.48 16.61 -8.79
N GLY A 190 22.71 17.27 -9.93
CA GLY A 190 23.42 16.75 -11.09
C GLY A 190 24.87 16.39 -10.77
N LYS A 191 25.07 15.28 -10.07
CA LYS A 191 26.34 14.60 -9.82
C LYS A 191 26.07 13.12 -9.63
N TYR A 192 25.99 12.41 -10.74
CA TYR A 192 26.29 10.99 -10.77
C TYR A 192 27.81 10.87 -10.99
N PHE A 193 28.50 10.12 -10.13
CA PHE A 193 29.85 9.62 -10.40
C PHE A 193 29.73 8.30 -11.16
#